data_AF-X1RGK0-F1
#
_entry.id   AF-X1RGK0-F1
#
_cell.length_a   1.000
_cell.length_b   1.000
_cell.length_c   1.000
_cell.angle_alpha   90.00
_cell.angle_beta   90.00
_cell.angle_gamma   90.00
#
_symmetry.space_group_name_H-M   'P 1'
#
loop_
_entity.id
_entity.type
_entity.pdbx_description
1 polymer ?
#
loop_
_entity_poly.entity_id
_entity_poly.type
_entity_poly.pdbx_seq_one_letter_code
_entity_poly.pdbx_strand_id
1 'polypeptide(L)'
;SIYGIEIQKDLADMARRSVELNKLQNDITIIQEDFRNLKNIFKNQQFDIVVSNPPYLSPGQGKINPSSSRAIARHEIKGDLEDIIAVSDYLLKI
;
A
#
# COMPACT_ATOMS: atom_id res chain seq x y z
N SER A 1 -16.31 -5.56 1.12
CA SER A 1 -14.96 -6.06 1.46
C SER A 1 -13.95 -4.95 1.28
N ILE A 2 -12.87 -4.98 2.04
CA ILE A 2 -11.75 -4.02 2.04
C ILE A 2 -10.48 -4.77 1.68
N TYR A 3 -9.62 -4.16 0.86
CA TYR A 3 -8.32 -4.71 0.52
C TYR A 3 -7.22 -3.74 0.97
N GLY A 4 -6.32 -4.19 1.83
CA GLY A 4 -5.13 -3.46 2.25
C GLY A 4 -3.93 -3.94 1.44
N ILE A 5 -3.18 -3.01 0.85
CA ILE A 5 -2.02 -3.30 0.00
C ILE A 5 -0.75 -2.82 0.71
N GLU A 6 0.22 -3.71 0.92
CA GLU A 6 1.48 -3.39 1.57
C GLU A 6 2.61 -4.23 0.98
N ILE A 7 3.62 -3.59 0.38
CA ILE A 7 4.72 -4.29 -0.29
C ILE A 7 5.70 -4.93 0.70
N GLN A 8 5.85 -4.35 1.91
CA GLN A 8 6.78 -4.85 2.93
C GLN A 8 6.17 -6.04 3.65
N LYS A 9 6.74 -7.22 3.41
CA LYS A 9 6.30 -8.50 4.01
C LYS A 9 6.01 -8.38 5.51
N ASP A 10 6.93 -7.84 6.29
CA ASP A 10 6.79 -7.78 7.76
C ASP A 10 5.63 -6.88 8.22
N LEU A 11 5.35 -5.80 7.48
CA LEU A 11 4.21 -4.92 7.75
C LEU A 11 2.89 -5.53 7.29
N ALA A 12 2.89 -6.19 6.12
CA ALA A 12 1.73 -6.94 5.65
C ALA A 12 1.34 -8.06 6.63
N ASP A 13 2.32 -8.81 7.14
CA ASP A 13 2.12 -9.86 8.13
C ASP A 13 1.63 -9.29 9.48
N MET A 14 2.11 -8.10 9.86
CA MET A 14 1.59 -7.39 11.04
C MET A 14 0.12 -6.97 10.85
N ALA A 15 -0.23 -6.44 9.69
CA ALA A 15 -1.60 -6.04 9.37
C ALA A 15 -2.55 -7.24 9.34
N ARG A 16 -2.15 -8.38 8.75
CA ARG A 16 -2.94 -9.63 8.76
C ARG A 16 -3.28 -10.08 10.17
N ARG A 17 -2.28 -10.13 11.06
CA ARG A 17 -2.50 -10.49 12.47
C ARG A 17 -3.44 -9.50 13.17
N SER A 18 -3.34 -8.21 12.87
CA SER A 18 -4.25 -7.20 13.42
C SER A 18 -5.71 -7.46 12.98
N VAL A 19 -5.93 -7.78 11.70
CA VAL A 19 -7.25 -8.15 11.17
C VAL A 19 -7.81 -9.38 11.88
N GLU A 20 -7.01 -10.44 12.03
CA GLU A 20 -7.40 -11.69 12.70
C GLU A 20 -7.75 -11.46 14.19
N LEU A 21 -6.91 -10.70 14.91
CA LEU A 21 -7.14 -10.37 16.33
C LEU A 21 -8.45 -9.62 16.55
N ASN A 22 -8.85 -8.79 15.58
CA ASN A 22 -10.11 -8.05 15.62
C ASN A 22 -11.29 -8.82 14.99
N LYS A 23 -11.08 -10.06 14.54
CA LYS A 23 -12.10 -10.92 13.92
C LYS A 23 -12.70 -10.32 12.63
N LEU A 24 -11.89 -9.57 11.86
CA LEU A 24 -12.31 -8.87 10.65
C LEU A 24 -11.88 -9.59 9.35
N GLN A 25 -11.40 -10.83 9.42
CA GLN A 25 -10.87 -11.57 8.28
C GLN A 25 -11.88 -11.85 7.17
N ASN A 26 -13.18 -11.79 7.47
CA ASN A 26 -14.24 -11.96 6.47
C ASN A 26 -14.47 -10.67 5.65
N ASP A 27 -14.06 -9.52 6.18
CA ASP A 27 -14.32 -8.20 5.60
C ASP A 27 -13.06 -7.55 5.04
N ILE A 28 -11.88 -7.84 5.61
CA ILE A 28 -10.59 -7.21 5.28
C ILE A 28 -9.60 -8.26 4.81
N THR A 29 -9.04 -8.06 3.62
CA THR A 29 -7.96 -8.89 3.06
C THR A 29 -6.69 -8.05 2.90
N ILE A 30 -5.55 -8.54 3.41
CA ILE A 30 -4.26 -7.88 3.24
C ILE A 30 -3.43 -8.61 2.17
N ILE A 31 -3.09 -7.89 1.11
CA ILE A 31 -2.29 -8.37 -0.02
C ILE A 31 -0.89 -7.79 0.10
N GLN A 32 0.12 -8.66 0.06
CA GLN A 32 1.51 -8.23 -0.01
C GLN A 32 1.89 -8.05 -1.47
N GLU A 33 1.87 -6.82 -1.96
CA GLU A 33 2.17 -6.54 -3.37
C GLU A 33 2.58 -5.06 -3.57
N ASP A 34 3.26 -4.78 -4.67
CA ASP A 34 3.45 -3.43 -5.17
C ASP A 34 2.12 -2.90 -5.74
N PHE A 35 1.65 -1.74 -5.26
CA PHE A 35 0.38 -1.18 -5.71
C PHE A 35 0.33 -0.91 -7.23
N ARG A 36 1.49 -0.76 -7.88
CA ARG A 36 1.58 -0.59 -9.35
C ARG A 36 1.18 -1.85 -10.13
N ASN A 37 1.17 -3.01 -9.47
CA ASN A 37 0.79 -4.28 -10.05
C ASN A 37 -0.71 -4.61 -9.87
N LEU A 38 -1.50 -3.74 -9.22
CA LEU A 38 -2.90 -4.03 -8.89
C LEU A 38 -3.80 -4.22 -10.12
N LYS A 39 -3.44 -3.66 -11.27
CA LYS A 39 -4.12 -3.91 -12.55
C LYS A 39 -4.08 -5.38 -13.01
N ASN A 40 -3.14 -6.16 -12.49
CA ASN A 40 -3.02 -7.60 -12.76
C ASN A 40 -3.84 -8.46 -11.78
N ILE A 41 -4.32 -7.86 -10.69
CA ILE A 41 -5.03 -8.55 -9.59
C ILE A 41 -6.52 -8.20 -9.63
N PHE A 42 -6.82 -6.93 -9.88
CA PHE A 42 -8.17 -6.39 -9.88
C PHE A 42 -8.60 -5.95 -11.27
N LYS A 43 -9.91 -6.01 -11.50
CA LYS A 43 -10.53 -5.52 -12.72
C LYS A 43 -10.57 -4.00 -12.70
N ASN A 44 -10.59 -3.40 -13.89
CA ASN A 44 -10.85 -1.98 -14.08
C ASN A 44 -12.18 -1.60 -13.40
N GLN A 45 -12.23 -0.44 -12.74
CA GLN A 45 -13.45 0.12 -12.13
C GLN A 45 -14.13 -0.84 -11.14
N GLN A 46 -13.34 -1.53 -10.30
CA GLN A 46 -13.86 -2.51 -9.37
C GLN A 46 -14.29 -1.92 -8.01
N PHE A 47 -13.73 -0.78 -7.61
CA PHE A 47 -13.85 -0.25 -6.25
C PHE A 47 -14.64 1.05 -6.18
N ASP A 48 -15.46 1.18 -5.14
CA ASP A 48 -16.22 2.40 -4.86
C ASP A 48 -15.37 3.48 -4.19
N ILE A 49 -14.33 3.08 -3.46
CA ILE A 49 -13.46 3.98 -2.68
C ILE A 49 -12.02 3.47 -2.79
N VAL A 50 -11.09 4.40 -3.03
CA VAL A 50 -9.64 4.18 -2.93
C VAL A 50 -9.08 5.18 -1.93
N VAL A 51 -8.31 4.70 -0.95
CA VAL A 51 -7.65 5.52 0.06
C VAL A 51 -6.17 5.22 0.03
N SER A 52 -5.35 6.27 -0.02
CA SER A 52 -3.89 6.15 0.07
C SER A 52 -3.35 7.20 1.04
N ASN A 53 -2.37 6.81 1.84
CA ASN A 53 -1.57 7.70 2.68
C ASN A 53 -0.10 7.58 2.25
N PRO A 54 0.29 8.23 1.15
CA PRO A 54 1.63 8.08 0.59
C PRO A 54 2.71 8.51 1.60
N PRO A 55 3.90 7.91 1.55
CA PRO A 55 5.02 8.39 2.34
C PRO A 55 5.43 9.79 1.85
N TYR A 56 5.12 10.81 2.65
CA TYR A 56 5.52 12.20 2.39
C TYR A 56 7.02 12.41 2.58
N LEU A 57 7.89 12.05 1.64
CA LEU A 57 9.27 12.55 1.63
C LEU A 57 9.86 12.64 0.22
N SER A 58 10.09 13.87 -0.23
CA SER A 58 10.98 14.16 -1.35
C SER A 58 12.40 13.64 -1.05
N PRO A 59 13.12 13.09 -2.03
CA PRO A 59 14.53 12.73 -1.85
C PRO A 59 15.33 13.95 -1.36
N GLY A 60 16.04 13.82 -0.23
CA GLY A 60 16.98 14.85 0.24
C GLY A 60 16.46 15.84 1.29
N GLN A 61 15.22 15.71 1.77
CA GLN A 61 14.73 16.52 2.91
C GLN A 61 14.37 15.64 4.11
N GLY A 62 15.09 15.82 5.23
CA GLY A 62 14.81 15.16 6.52
C GLY A 62 16.06 14.55 7.18
N LYS A 63 16.11 14.56 8.52
CA LYS A 63 17.18 13.89 9.28
C LYS A 63 17.18 12.39 8.96
N ILE A 64 18.29 11.90 8.40
CA ILE A 64 18.52 10.47 8.18
C ILE A 64 18.57 9.80 9.55
N ASN A 65 17.53 9.04 9.89
CA ASN A 65 17.51 8.25 11.11
C ASN A 65 18.46 7.05 10.94
N PRO A 66 19.48 6.89 11.79
CA PRO A 66 20.52 5.84 11.66
C PRO A 66 20.01 4.41 11.85
N SER A 67 18.73 4.19 12.20
CA SER A 67 18.05 2.87 12.17
C SER A 67 17.68 2.42 10.74
N SER A 68 18.69 2.44 9.87
CA SER A 68 18.64 2.38 8.41
C SER A 68 18.01 1.14 7.79
N SER A 69 17.63 0.10 8.56
CA SER A 69 16.74 -0.96 8.06
C SER A 69 15.36 -0.41 7.66
N ARG A 70 14.87 0.65 8.32
CA ARG A 70 13.63 1.37 7.93
C ARG A 70 13.84 2.40 6.80
N ALA A 71 15.09 2.78 6.52
CA ALA A 71 15.41 3.79 5.51
C ALA A 71 15.65 3.17 4.13
N ILE A 72 16.26 1.97 4.08
CA ILE A 72 16.50 1.23 2.84
C ILE A 72 15.17 0.83 2.19
N ALA A 73 14.21 0.33 2.97
CA ALA A 73 12.86 0.02 2.49
C ALA A 73 12.15 1.24 1.87
N ARG A 74 12.34 2.45 2.43
CA ARG A 74 11.75 3.69 1.90
C ARG A 74 12.41 4.18 0.61
N HIS A 75 13.61 3.73 0.27
CA HIS A 75 14.29 4.12 -0.96
C HIS A 75 14.06 3.16 -2.12
N GLU A 76 13.86 1.86 -1.87
CA GLU A 76 13.52 0.89 -2.92
C GLU A 76 12.03 0.90 -3.30
N ILE A 77 11.15 1.32 -2.38
CA ILE A 77 9.70 1.42 -2.60
C ILE A 77 9.32 2.87 -2.93
N LYS A 78 9.90 3.43 -4.00
CA LYS A 78 9.41 4.71 -4.56
C LYS A 78 8.34 4.41 -5.60
N GLY A 79 7.09 4.42 -5.16
CA GLY A 79 6.00 4.87 -6.02
C GLY A 79 5.88 6.38 -5.85
N ASP A 80 5.73 7.10 -6.94
CA ASP A 80 5.46 8.54 -6.89
C ASP A 80 3.95 8.83 -6.80
N LEU A 81 3.60 10.12 -6.79
CA LEU A 81 2.20 10.52 -6.68
C LEU A 81 1.44 10.16 -7.96
N GLU A 82 2.11 10.24 -9.10
CA GLU A 82 1.60 9.92 -10.43
C GLU A 82 1.21 8.44 -10.52
N ASP A 83 2.05 7.53 -10.03
CA ASP A 83 1.75 6.10 -9.92
C ASP A 83 0.47 5.86 -9.10
N ILE A 84 0.33 6.55 -7.96
CA ILE A 84 -0.84 6.41 -7.08
C ILE A 84 -2.11 6.89 -7.77
N ILE A 85 -2.05 8.06 -8.42
CA ILE A 85 -3.18 8.63 -9.15
C ILE A 85 -3.58 7.68 -10.28
N ALA A 86 -2.63 7.19 -11.08
CA ALA A 86 -2.90 6.30 -12.21
C ALA A 86 -3.54 4.98 -11.78
N VAL A 87 -3.04 4.37 -10.71
CA VAL A 87 -3.63 3.13 -10.17
C VAL A 87 -5.01 3.40 -9.56
N SER A 88 -5.19 4.53 -8.87
CA SER A 88 -6.48 4.89 -8.28
C SER A 88 -7.55 5.10 -9.35
N ASP A 89 -7.22 5.79 -10.44
CA ASP A 89 -8.10 6.00 -11.60
C ASP A 89 -8.55 4.67 -12.23
N TYR A 90 -7.61 3.73 -12.45
CA TYR A 90 -7.94 2.40 -12.96
C TYR A 90 -8.88 1.60 -12.01
N LEU A 91 -8.74 1.78 -10.70
CA LEU A 91 -9.48 0.98 -9.72
C LEU A 91 -10.87 1.54 -9.40
N LEU A 92 -11.05 2.86 -9.46
CA LEU A 92 -12.29 3.54 -9.06
C LEU A 92 -13.39 3.38 -10.11
N LYS A 93 -14.62 3.11 -9.65
CA LYS A 93 -15.82 3.16 -10.49
C LYS A 93 -16.10 4.58 -10.97
N ILE A 94 -16.59 4.69 -12.21
CA ILE A 94 -17.09 5.93 -12.84
C ILE A 94 -18.61 5.98 -12.72
#